data_AF-A0A267FJ37-F1
#
_entry.id   AF-A0A267FJ37-F1
#
_cell.length_a   1.000
_cell.length_b   1.000
_cell.length_c   1.000
_cell.angle_alpha   90.00
_cell.angle_beta   90.00
_cell.angle_gamma   90.00
#
_symmetry.space_group_name_H-M   'P 1'
#
loop_
_entity.id
_entity.type
_entity.pdbx_description
1 polymer ?
#
loop_
_entity_poly.entity_id
_entity_poly.type
_entity_poly.pdbx_seq_one_letter_code
_entity_poly.pdbx_strand_id
1 'polypeptide(L)'
;GMLIRALPVLSKLRIVLGSQSPRRRELLERAGLSGFAVVSPQVDESLEPGALPRDAVLQIARRKCRALANSDNPAIVEAQLILCADTVVVIDNGRRIVSKPEQPDVAKQMLRELSGQEHQVLTAVCVAYRRCSADAFAFDEFVESTSVVFGQLDDMIIDGQSGWLRHPGPRLQSC
;
A
#
# COMPACT_ATOMS: atom_id res chain seq x y z
N GLY A 1 -3.95 -24.24 2.16
CA GLY A 1 -3.25 -23.20 2.96
C GLY A 1 -4.23 -22.45 3.83
N MET A 2 -3.76 -21.78 4.88
CA MET A 2 -4.56 -21.03 5.86
C MET A 2 -5.56 -20.05 5.23
N LEU A 3 -5.20 -19.40 4.11
CA LEU A 3 -6.08 -18.50 3.36
C LEU A 3 -7.35 -19.20 2.82
N ILE A 4 -7.23 -20.39 2.21
CA ILE A 4 -8.37 -21.15 1.69
C ILE A 4 -9.39 -21.45 2.79
N ARG A 5 -8.92 -21.67 4.03
CA ARG A 5 -9.79 -21.93 5.19
C ARG A 5 -10.43 -20.66 5.73
N ALA A 6 -9.78 -19.50 5.58
CA ALA A 6 -10.28 -18.22 6.05
C ALA A 6 -11.25 -17.55 5.07
N LEU A 7 -11.13 -17.81 3.77
CA LEU A 7 -11.96 -17.16 2.74
C LEU A 7 -13.47 -17.27 2.98
N PRO A 8 -14.06 -18.43 3.35
CA PRO A 8 -15.50 -18.51 3.62
C PRO A 8 -15.98 -17.66 4.81
N VAL A 9 -15.08 -17.34 5.74
CA VAL A 9 -15.37 -16.44 6.86
C VAL A 9 -15.24 -15.00 6.40
N LEU A 10 -14.14 -14.66 5.72
CA LEU A 10 -13.87 -13.31 5.22
C LEU A 10 -14.93 -12.84 4.21
N SER A 11 -15.43 -13.73 3.35
CA SER A 11 -16.48 -13.40 2.37
C SER A 11 -17.83 -13.04 3.00
N LYS A 12 -18.02 -13.31 4.29
CA LYS A 12 -19.24 -12.94 5.04
C LYS A 12 -19.08 -11.61 5.79
N LEU A 13 -17.87 -11.06 5.86
CA LEU A 13 -17.61 -9.81 6.55
C LEU A 13 -17.84 -8.62 5.61
N ARG A 14 -18.33 -7.51 6.18
CA ARG A 14 -18.27 -6.21 5.50
C ARG A 14 -16.84 -5.69 5.53
N ILE A 15 -16.11 -5.90 4.43
CA ILE A 15 -14.70 -5.51 4.27
C ILE A 15 -14.61 -4.18 3.54
N VAL A 16 -13.73 -3.30 4.02
CA VAL A 16 -13.34 -2.07 3.33
C VAL A 16 -11.85 -2.08 3.01
N LEU A 17 -11.51 -1.83 1.75
CA LEU A 17 -10.16 -1.49 1.31
C LEU A 17 -9.95 0.03 1.44
N GLY A 18 -9.14 0.41 2.42
CA GLY A 18 -8.74 1.78 2.69
C GLY A 18 -7.62 2.29 1.80
N SER A 19 -7.72 2.11 0.47
CA SER A 19 -6.65 2.43 -0.49
C SER A 19 -7.19 2.72 -1.88
N GLN A 20 -6.67 3.77 -2.53
CA GLN A 20 -6.95 4.07 -3.94
C GLN A 20 -6.09 3.29 -4.94
N SER A 21 -5.09 2.53 -4.48
CA SER A 21 -4.18 1.78 -5.36
C SER A 21 -4.92 0.67 -6.14
N PRO A 22 -4.96 0.72 -7.49
CA PRO A 22 -5.59 -0.33 -8.30
C PRO A 22 -4.96 -1.70 -8.07
N ARG A 23 -3.63 -1.74 -7.92
CA ARG A 23 -2.88 -2.97 -7.66
C ARG A 23 -3.30 -3.65 -6.35
N ARG A 24 -3.61 -2.90 -5.29
CA ARG A 24 -4.06 -3.50 -4.02
C ARG A 24 -5.46 -4.10 -4.15
N ARG A 25 -6.34 -3.46 -4.93
CA ARG A 25 -7.65 -4.02 -5.28
C ARG A 25 -7.50 -5.34 -6.01
N GLU A 26 -6.69 -5.34 -7.08
CA GLU A 26 -6.41 -6.53 -7.89
C GLU A 26 -5.79 -7.67 -7.06
N LEU A 27 -4.89 -7.35 -6.12
CA LEU A 27 -4.29 -8.36 -5.23
C LEU A 27 -5.33 -9.04 -4.33
N LEU A 28 -6.27 -8.28 -3.76
CA LEU A 28 -7.34 -8.85 -2.93
C LEU A 28 -8.33 -9.67 -3.77
N GLU A 29 -8.69 -9.18 -4.96
CA GLU A 29 -9.54 -9.90 -5.92
C GLU A 29 -8.91 -11.23 -6.34
N ARG A 30 -7.62 -11.23 -6.69
CA ARG A 30 -6.86 -12.45 -7.01
C ARG A 30 -6.71 -13.41 -5.84
N ALA A 31 -6.76 -12.91 -4.60
CA ALA A 31 -6.77 -13.74 -3.40
C ALA A 31 -8.15 -14.37 -3.13
N GLY A 32 -9.17 -14.07 -3.94
CA GLY A 32 -10.52 -14.60 -3.81
C GLY A 32 -11.44 -13.76 -2.91
N LEU A 33 -11.01 -12.56 -2.51
CA LEU A 33 -11.86 -11.61 -1.81
C LEU A 33 -12.60 -10.74 -2.83
N SER A 34 -13.93 -10.75 -2.76
CA SER A 34 -14.80 -9.95 -3.62
C SER A 34 -15.85 -9.22 -2.79
N GLY A 35 -16.49 -8.20 -3.38
CA GLY A 35 -17.58 -7.47 -2.72
C GLY A 35 -17.16 -6.53 -1.59
N PHE A 36 -15.87 -6.20 -1.46
CA PHE A 36 -15.40 -5.20 -0.51
C PHE A 36 -15.61 -3.78 -1.06
N ALA A 37 -15.92 -2.84 -0.18
CA ALA A 37 -15.99 -1.43 -0.54
C ALA A 37 -14.59 -0.81 -0.61
N VAL A 38 -14.40 0.21 -1.45
CA VAL A 38 -13.15 0.98 -1.52
C VAL A 38 -13.42 2.37 -0.97
N VAL A 39 -12.71 2.75 0.08
CA VAL A 39 -12.82 4.08 0.69
C VAL A 39 -11.43 4.69 0.80
N SER A 40 -11.26 5.91 0.30
CA SER A 40 -9.96 6.58 0.43
C SER A 40 -9.80 7.17 1.83
N PRO A 41 -8.71 6.86 2.55
CA PRO A 41 -8.32 7.65 3.70
C PRO A 41 -7.92 9.06 3.21
N GLN A 42 -8.38 10.09 3.91
CA GLN A 42 -7.93 11.48 3.71
C GLN A 42 -7.08 11.84 4.91
N VAL A 43 -5.77 11.60 4.81
CA VAL A 43 -4.83 11.82 5.91
C VAL A 43 -3.55 12.47 5.40
N ASP A 44 -2.87 13.17 6.30
CA ASP A 44 -1.52 13.64 6.07
C ASP A 44 -0.53 12.45 6.07
N GLU A 45 0.17 12.29 4.95
CA GLU A 45 1.19 11.26 4.74
C GLU A 45 2.61 11.77 5.00
N SER A 46 2.75 12.95 5.59
CA SER A 46 4.04 13.53 5.98
C SER A 46 4.79 12.63 6.95
N LEU A 47 6.09 12.48 6.69
CA LEU A 47 7.01 11.69 7.51
C LEU A 47 7.62 12.56 8.61
N GLU A 48 7.72 12.00 9.81
CA GLU A 48 8.44 12.64 10.91
C GLU A 48 9.94 12.72 10.58
N PRO A 49 10.61 13.87 10.80
CA PRO A 49 12.04 13.99 10.58
C PRO A 49 12.83 12.95 11.38
N GLY A 50 13.72 12.22 10.70
CA GLY A 50 14.57 11.21 11.32
C GLY A 50 13.88 9.89 11.69
N ALA A 51 12.62 9.69 11.31
CA ALA A 51 11.95 8.40 11.50
C ALA A 51 12.67 7.29 10.72
N LEU A 52 12.84 6.13 11.37
CA LEU A 52 13.33 4.93 10.69
C LEU A 52 12.33 4.51 9.61
N PRO A 53 12.79 4.04 8.43
CA PRO A 53 11.89 3.75 7.31
C PRO A 53 10.74 2.79 7.63
N ARG A 54 11.00 1.77 8.45
CA ARG A 54 10.00 0.80 8.92
C ARG A 54 8.92 1.46 9.77
N ASP A 55 9.30 2.36 10.66
CA ASP A 55 8.36 3.04 11.55
C ASP A 55 7.58 4.11 10.80
N ALA A 56 8.23 4.84 9.89
CA ALA A 56 7.63 5.81 8.99
C ALA A 56 6.47 5.20 8.18
N VAL A 57 6.71 4.10 7.47
CA VAL A 57 5.67 3.45 6.65
C VAL A 57 4.54 2.86 7.51
N LEU A 58 4.87 2.31 8.69
CA LEU A 58 3.88 1.80 9.63
C LEU A 58 2.99 2.90 10.20
N GLN A 59 3.57 4.06 10.53
CA GLN A 59 2.83 5.22 11.00
C GLN A 59 1.83 5.70 9.96
N ILE A 60 2.20 5.80 8.68
CA ILE A 60 1.27 6.19 7.62
C ILE A 60 0.12 5.17 7.49
N ALA A 61 0.43 3.87 7.42
CA ALA A 61 -0.61 2.84 7.33
C ALA A 61 -1.57 2.88 8.52
N ARG A 62 -1.06 3.12 9.73
CA ARG A 62 -1.85 3.28 10.96
C ARG A 62 -2.71 4.55 10.93
N ARG A 63 -2.16 5.70 10.51
CA ARG A 63 -2.90 6.96 10.37
C ARG A 63 -4.09 6.78 9.42
N LYS A 64 -3.85 6.18 8.24
CA LYS A 64 -4.89 5.83 7.26
C LYS A 64 -6.00 4.99 7.87
N CYS A 65 -5.63 3.91 8.57
CA CYS A 65 -6.59 2.98 9.16
C CYS A 65 -7.42 3.62 10.28
N ARG A 66 -6.77 4.36 11.20
CA ARG A 66 -7.45 5.05 12.30
C ARG A 66 -8.38 6.16 11.81
N ALA A 67 -7.98 6.92 10.81
CA ALA A 67 -8.82 7.96 10.23
C ALA A 67 -10.11 7.37 9.64
N LEU A 68 -10.01 6.24 8.93
CA LEU A 68 -11.19 5.55 8.44
C LEU A 68 -12.02 4.99 9.60
N ALA A 69 -11.41 4.29 10.55
CA ALA A 69 -12.10 3.69 11.69
C ALA A 69 -12.91 4.70 12.53
N ASN A 70 -12.49 5.98 12.54
CA ASN A 70 -13.18 7.08 13.23
C ASN A 70 -14.08 7.92 12.33
N SER A 71 -14.28 7.52 11.06
CA SER A 71 -15.10 8.28 10.10
C SER A 71 -16.56 7.85 10.12
N ASP A 72 -17.46 8.80 9.85
CA ASP A 72 -18.89 8.56 9.71
C ASP A 72 -19.29 8.08 8.30
N ASN A 73 -18.32 7.64 7.49
CA ASN A 73 -18.61 7.11 6.17
C ASN A 73 -19.50 5.86 6.32
N PRO A 74 -20.66 5.76 5.63
CA PRO A 74 -21.59 4.64 5.81
C PRO A 74 -20.96 3.26 5.63
N ALA A 75 -20.02 3.12 4.68
CA ALA A 75 -19.31 1.87 4.46
C ALA A 75 -18.38 1.50 5.63
N ILE A 76 -17.85 2.49 6.36
CA ILE A 76 -17.01 2.28 7.54
C ILE A 76 -17.86 2.00 8.79
N VAL A 77 -18.97 2.71 8.98
CA VAL A 77 -19.90 2.48 10.11
C VAL A 77 -20.34 1.01 10.15
N GLU A 78 -20.55 0.44 8.97
CA GLU A 78 -20.91 -0.95 8.77
C GLU A 78 -19.72 -1.92 8.70
N ALA A 79 -18.50 -1.43 8.50
CA ALA A 79 -17.33 -2.27 8.31
C ALA A 79 -17.04 -3.14 9.54
N GLN A 80 -16.78 -4.42 9.27
CA GLN A 80 -16.25 -5.35 10.26
C GLN A 80 -14.73 -5.49 10.14
N LEU A 81 -14.18 -5.17 8.96
CA LEU A 81 -12.76 -5.23 8.66
C LEU A 81 -12.36 -4.08 7.74
N ILE A 82 -11.34 -3.32 8.11
CA ILE A 82 -10.76 -2.25 7.28
C ILE A 82 -9.29 -2.59 7.04
N LEU A 83 -8.89 -2.63 5.77
CA LEU A 83 -7.53 -2.92 5.34
C LEU A 83 -6.88 -1.65 4.80
N CYS A 84 -5.86 -1.14 5.50
CA CYS A 84 -5.04 -0.04 5.03
C CYS A 84 -3.60 -0.51 4.84
N ALA A 85 -2.92 0.07 3.86
CA ALA A 85 -1.52 -0.22 3.62
C ALA A 85 -0.78 1.00 3.07
N ASP A 86 0.50 1.05 3.37
CA ASP A 86 1.44 2.01 2.80
C ASP A 86 2.71 1.32 2.32
N THR A 87 3.39 1.89 1.33
CA THR A 87 4.54 1.26 0.68
C THR A 87 5.60 2.29 0.36
N VAL A 88 6.84 2.01 0.79
CA VAL A 88 8.01 2.85 0.53
C VAL A 88 9.14 2.03 -0.08
N VAL A 89 9.94 2.67 -0.93
CA VAL A 89 11.22 2.12 -1.39
C VAL A 89 12.32 2.68 -0.49
N VAL A 90 13.25 1.82 -0.07
CA VAL A 90 14.32 2.15 0.85
C VAL A 90 15.66 1.72 0.26
N ILE A 91 16.61 2.64 0.25
CA ILE A 91 17.97 2.45 -0.25
C ILE A 91 19.00 2.71 0.86
N ASP A 92 20.29 2.68 0.50
CA ASP A 92 21.41 2.88 1.41
C ASP A 92 21.39 1.88 2.58
N ASN A 93 21.19 0.59 2.26
CA ASN A 93 21.06 -0.51 3.23
C ASN A 93 19.92 -0.29 4.25
N GLY A 94 18.75 0.11 3.75
CA GLY A 94 17.54 0.23 4.57
C GLY A 94 17.45 1.54 5.38
N ARG A 95 18.23 2.57 5.03
CA ARG A 95 18.34 3.82 5.82
C ARG A 95 17.58 5.00 5.23
N ARG A 96 17.46 5.07 3.90
CA ARG A 96 16.88 6.24 3.22
C ARG A 96 15.62 5.86 2.46
N ILE A 97 14.49 6.48 2.81
CA ILE A 97 13.28 6.39 2.00
C ILE A 97 13.48 7.18 0.70
N VAL A 98 13.11 6.56 -0.40
CA VAL A 98 12.98 7.20 -1.70
C VAL A 98 11.56 7.75 -1.82
N SER A 99 11.45 9.08 -1.87
CA SER A 99 10.16 9.74 -2.03
C SER A 99 9.55 9.44 -3.39
N LYS A 100 8.21 9.41 -3.45
CA LYS A 100 7.49 9.29 -4.71
C LYS A 100 7.87 10.47 -5.62
N PRO A 101 8.22 10.23 -6.90
CA PRO A 101 8.61 11.32 -7.78
C PRO A 101 7.39 12.20 -8.10
N GLU A 102 7.54 13.51 -7.96
CA GLU A 102 6.49 14.49 -8.27
C GLU A 102 6.46 14.85 -9.77
N GLN A 103 7.59 14.68 -10.46
CA GLN A 103 7.76 15.02 -11.87
C GLN A 103 8.62 13.98 -12.62
N PRO A 104 8.48 13.88 -13.96
CA PRO A 104 9.20 12.89 -14.77
C PRO A 104 10.72 12.87 -14.56
N ASP A 105 11.36 14.03 -14.43
CA ASP A 105 12.82 14.08 -14.24
C ASP A 105 13.27 13.50 -12.90
N VAL A 106 12.48 13.71 -11.84
CA VAL A 106 12.72 13.09 -10.52
C VAL A 106 12.52 11.58 -10.61
N ALA A 107 11.55 11.11 -11.41
CA ALA A 107 11.37 9.68 -11.64
C ALA A 107 12.58 9.07 -12.37
N LYS A 108 13.14 9.77 -13.37
CA LYS A 108 14.35 9.33 -14.06
C LYS A 108 15.55 9.26 -13.12
N GLN A 109 15.74 10.29 -12.29
CA GLN A 109 16.80 10.29 -11.27
C GLN A 109 16.65 9.12 -10.30
N MET A 110 15.43 8.90 -9.79
CA MET A 110 15.12 7.76 -8.93
C MET A 110 15.47 6.43 -9.62
N LEU A 111 15.09 6.24 -10.88
CA LEU A 111 15.40 5.00 -11.62
C LEU A 111 16.90 4.81 -11.82
N ARG A 112 17.66 5.89 -12.05
CA ARG A 112 19.13 5.85 -12.10
C ARG A 112 19.75 5.43 -10.77
N GLU A 113 19.25 5.95 -9.65
CA GLU A 113 19.70 5.57 -8.31
C GLU A 113 19.45 4.08 -8.00
N LEU A 114 18.36 3.52 -8.53
CA LEU A 114 18.01 2.11 -8.32
C LEU A 114 18.71 1.17 -9.32
N SER A 115 19.27 1.68 -10.41
CA SER A 115 19.83 0.87 -11.50
C SER A 115 21.04 0.04 -11.06
N GLY A 116 20.98 -1.27 -11.28
CA GLY A 116 22.03 -2.19 -10.85
C GLY A 116 22.21 -2.32 -9.33
N GLN A 117 21.32 -1.71 -8.53
CA GLN A 117 21.41 -1.72 -7.07
C GLN A 117 20.36 -2.63 -6.45
N GLU A 118 20.72 -3.23 -5.31
CA GLU A 118 19.74 -3.79 -4.39
C GLU A 118 19.07 -2.67 -3.59
N HIS A 119 17.76 -2.78 -3.42
CA HIS A 119 16.94 -1.92 -2.59
C HIS A 119 15.84 -2.71 -1.91
N GLN A 120 15.22 -2.13 -0.88
CA GLN A 120 14.14 -2.76 -0.15
C GLN A 120 12.81 -2.08 -0.47
N VAL A 121 11.76 -2.87 -0.62
CA VAL A 121 10.38 -2.39 -0.63
C VAL A 121 9.75 -2.77 0.69
N LEU A 122 9.37 -1.78 1.48
CA LEU A 122 8.65 -1.99 2.73
C LEU A 122 7.16 -1.74 2.49
N THR A 123 6.31 -2.70 2.86
CA THR A 123 4.87 -2.52 2.89
C THR A 123 4.35 -2.68 4.31
N ALA A 124 3.85 -1.60 4.89
CA ALA A 124 3.10 -1.69 6.14
C ALA A 124 1.63 -1.97 5.84
N VAL A 125 1.02 -2.81 6.67
CA VAL A 125 -0.41 -3.08 6.67
C VAL A 125 -0.94 -2.80 8.06
N CYS A 126 -2.05 -2.07 8.13
CA CYS A 126 -2.82 -1.87 9.35
C CYS A 126 -4.24 -2.36 9.10
N VAL A 127 -4.70 -3.25 9.98
CA VAL A 127 -5.99 -3.91 9.91
C VAL A 127 -6.80 -3.47 11.12
N ALA A 128 -7.94 -2.81 10.88
CA ALA A 128 -8.92 -2.55 11.92
C ALA A 128 -10.04 -3.58 11.83
N TYR A 129 -10.42 -4.17 12.97
CA TYR A 129 -11.48 -5.18 13.02
C TYR A 129 -12.35 -5.03 14.27
N ARG A 130 -13.64 -5.36 14.14
CA ARG A 130 -14.54 -5.45 15.29
C ARG A 130 -14.58 -6.88 15.80
N ARG A 131 -14.27 -7.07 17.10
CA ARG A 131 -14.59 -8.33 17.78
C ARG A 131 -16.10 -8.38 17.99
N CYS A 132 -16.71 -9.58 17.94
CA CYS A 132 -18.15 -9.73 18.15
C CYS A 132 -18.60 -8.90 19.38
N SER A 133 -19.64 -8.08 19.19
CA SER A 133 -20.26 -7.17 20.17
C SER A 133 -19.47 -5.96 20.68
N ALA A 134 -18.32 -5.60 20.10
CA ALA A 134 -17.61 -4.37 20.46
C ALA A 134 -17.96 -3.20 19.51
N ASP A 135 -18.29 -2.04 20.09
CA ASP A 135 -18.51 -0.80 19.33
C ASP A 135 -17.20 -0.21 18.77
N ALA A 136 -16.06 -0.55 19.37
CA ALA A 136 -14.74 -0.03 18.98
C ALA A 136 -13.96 -1.02 18.11
N PHE A 137 -13.16 -0.49 17.18
CA PHE A 137 -12.19 -1.25 16.42
C PHE A 137 -10.99 -1.65 17.28
N ALA A 138 -10.59 -2.91 17.20
CA ALA A 138 -9.24 -3.36 17.52
C ALA A 138 -8.34 -3.20 16.28
N PHE A 139 -7.02 -3.11 16.49
CA PHE A 139 -6.05 -2.90 15.42
C PHE A 139 -4.94 -3.94 15.52
N ASP A 140 -4.59 -4.53 14.38
CA ASP A 140 -3.36 -5.31 14.19
C ASP A 140 -2.56 -4.69 13.05
N GLU A 141 -1.24 -4.79 13.13
CA GLU A 141 -0.34 -4.15 12.18
C GLU A 141 0.93 -4.95 11.99
N PHE A 142 1.47 -4.90 10.77
CA PHE A 142 2.74 -5.54 10.44
C PHE A 142 3.42 -4.82 9.29
N VAL A 143 4.73 -5.09 9.11
CA VAL A 143 5.52 -4.58 8.00
C VAL A 143 6.23 -5.74 7.35
N GLU A 144 6.04 -5.90 6.04
CA GLU A 144 6.79 -6.84 5.22
C GLU A 144 7.88 -6.12 4.42
N SER A 145 9.03 -6.78 4.29
CA SER A 145 10.19 -6.29 3.55
C SER A 145 10.54 -7.24 2.43
N THR A 146 10.75 -6.68 1.24
CA THR A 146 11.19 -7.43 0.06
C THR A 146 12.44 -6.80 -0.52
N SER A 147 13.53 -7.56 -0.65
CA SER A 147 14.71 -7.14 -1.42
C SER A 147 14.43 -7.25 -2.92
N VAL A 148 14.80 -6.20 -3.65
CA VAL A 148 14.65 -6.08 -5.10
C VAL A 148 15.98 -5.65 -5.68
N VAL A 149 16.42 -6.34 -6.74
CA VAL A 149 17.62 -5.97 -7.49
C VAL A 149 17.19 -5.61 -8.90
N PHE A 150 17.51 -4.41 -9.33
CA PHE A 150 17.31 -4.04 -10.74
C PHE A 150 18.50 -4.50 -11.57
N GLY A 151 18.23 -4.88 -12.81
CA GLY A 151 19.27 -4.95 -13.83
C GLY A 151 19.87 -3.56 -14.10
N GLN A 152 20.93 -3.52 -14.91
CA GLN A 152 21.40 -2.27 -15.47
C GLN A 152 20.31 -1.70 -16.39
N LEU A 153 19.95 -0.44 -16.17
CA LEU A 153 18.93 0.27 -16.93
C LEU A 153 19.65 1.32 -17.77
N ASP A 154 19.50 1.23 -19.09
CA ASP A 154 19.99 2.28 -19.97
C ASP A 154 19.01 3.47 -20.01
N ASP A 155 19.47 4.58 -20.58
CA ASP A 155 18.66 5.80 -20.68
C ASP A 155 17.39 5.57 -21.52
N MET A 156 17.39 4.64 -22.49
CA MET A 156 16.19 4.34 -23.29
C MET A 156 15.09 3.70 -22.43
N ILE A 157 15.45 2.74 -21.58
CA ILE A 157 14.52 2.11 -20.63
C ILE A 157 14.03 3.17 -19.65
N ILE A 158 14.93 3.96 -19.06
CA ILE A 158 14.58 4.98 -18.06
C ILE A 158 13.63 6.03 -18.65
N ASP A 159 13.90 6.49 -19.87
CA ASP A 159 13.06 7.45 -20.58
C ASP A 159 11.68 6.86 -20.88
N GLY A 160 11.61 5.59 -21.30
CA GLY A 160 10.35 4.87 -21.50
C GLY A 160 9.51 4.72 -20.23
N GLN A 161 10.15 4.62 -19.06
CA GLN A 161 9.47 4.49 -17.76
C GLN A 161 9.10 5.86 -17.13
N SER A 162 9.58 6.99 -17.66
CA SER A 162 9.22 8.31 -17.15
C SER A 162 7.75 8.71 -17.42
N GLY A 163 7.07 7.98 -18.32
CA GLY A 163 5.63 8.13 -18.61
C GLY A 163 4.68 7.61 -17.51
N TRP A 164 5.18 6.87 -16.51
CA TRP A 164 4.37 6.27 -15.44
C TRP A 164 3.73 7.29 -14.48
N LEU A 165 4.22 8.52 -14.47
CA LEU A 165 3.58 9.63 -13.76
C LEU A 165 2.37 10.20 -14.51
N ARG A 166 2.26 9.99 -15.83
CA ARG A 166 1.15 10.49 -16.64
C ARG A 166 -0.03 9.51 -16.69
N HIS A 167 0.22 8.20 -16.50
CA HIS A 167 -0.82 7.18 -16.49
C HIS A 167 -0.54 6.10 -15.42
N PRO A 168 -1.52 5.77 -14.55
CA PRO A 168 -1.40 4.66 -13.61
C PRO A 168 -1.46 3.32 -14.38
N GLY A 169 -0.31 2.89 -14.93
CA GLY A 169 -0.13 1.62 -15.62
C GLY A 169 -0.98 1.44 -16.90
N PRO A 170 -0.59 0.51 -17.78
CA PRO A 170 -1.45 0.12 -18.89
C PRO A 170 -2.70 -0.59 -18.32
N ARG A 171 -3.89 -0.08 -18.67
CA ARG A 171 -5.08 -0.92 -18.68
C ARG A 171 -4.78 -2.03 -19.69
N LEU A 172 -4.52 -3.24 -19.21
CA LEU A 172 -4.59 -4.43 -20.03
C LEU A 172 -6.04 -4.49 -20.55
N GLN A 173 -6.27 -3.91 -21.73
CA GLN A 173 -7.44 -4.20 -22.51
C GLN A 173 -7.28 -5.64 -22.93
N SER A 174 -8.09 -6.51 -22.34
CA SER A 174 -8.33 -7.86 -22.82
C SER A 174 -8.70 -7.78 -24.30
N CYS A 175 -7.92 -8.45 -25.15
CA CYS A 175 -8.42 -8.93 -26.44
C CYS A 175 -9.57 -9.92 -26.21
#